data_AF-A0A2A2HF43-F1
#
_entry.id   AF-A0A2A2HF43-F1
#
_cell.length_a   1.000
_cell.length_b   1.000
_cell.length_c   1.000
_cell.angle_alpha   90.00
_cell.angle_beta   90.00
_cell.angle_gamma   90.00
#
_symmetry.space_group_name_H-M   'P 1'
#
loop_
_entity.id
_entity.type
_entity.pdbx_description
1 polymer ?
#
loop_
_entity_poly.entity_id
_entity_poly.type
_entity_poly.pdbx_seq_one_letter_code
_entity_poly.pdbx_strand_id
1 'polypeptide(L)'
;MELLVSAINLDEAKAAWEGGADILDVKNPKEGSLGANFPWIIREISDYADNKIIVSTTIGDVPYKPATVSLAALGAAYSGSNYIKVGLYGPENYDEAMDVMSNVVKTIKEYDDTITVVACGYADAYKIGSIEYDMIPKVAYDSGCDLAMLDTYIKDGHRLTDHLNKDQLAQFTKAAHDYNLKVALAGSVNANDIEMLKEVDCDIMGVRGCVCTGGDRNKGTISADLVAQLKENI
;
A
#
# COMPACT_ATOMS: atom_id res chain seq x y z
N MET A 1 9.44 0.79 12.59
CA MET A 1 8.86 0.51 11.26
C MET A 1 8.00 -0.74 11.36
N GLU A 2 6.77 -0.68 10.85
CA GLU A 2 5.83 -1.80 10.75
C GLU A 2 6.08 -2.57 9.44
N LEU A 3 5.78 -3.86 9.42
CA LEU A 3 5.89 -4.75 8.27
C LEU A 3 4.50 -5.06 7.70
N LEU A 4 4.26 -4.62 6.47
CA LEU A 4 3.07 -4.93 5.69
C LEU A 4 3.39 -6.01 4.66
N VAL A 5 2.63 -7.11 4.68
CA VAL A 5 2.82 -8.24 3.74
C VAL A 5 1.59 -8.41 2.87
N SER A 6 1.78 -8.33 1.54
CA SER A 6 0.66 -8.44 0.59
C SER A 6 0.34 -9.89 0.18
N ALA A 7 -0.80 -10.40 0.63
CA ALA A 7 -1.37 -11.72 0.32
C ALA A 7 -2.43 -11.66 -0.79
N ILE A 8 -2.58 -12.76 -1.54
CA ILE A 8 -3.64 -12.91 -2.58
C ILE A 8 -4.82 -13.78 -2.14
N ASN A 9 -4.70 -14.51 -1.04
CA ASN A 9 -5.71 -15.43 -0.50
C ASN A 9 -5.48 -15.67 1.01
N LEU A 10 -6.38 -16.43 1.64
CA LEU A 10 -6.32 -16.73 3.07
C LEU A 10 -5.07 -17.49 3.48
N ASP A 11 -4.60 -18.46 2.69
CA ASP A 11 -3.44 -19.27 3.06
C ASP A 11 -2.15 -18.44 3.10
N GLU A 12 -1.97 -17.52 2.15
CA GLU A 12 -0.87 -16.55 2.20
C GLU A 12 -1.01 -15.58 3.37
N ALA A 13 -2.22 -15.16 3.72
CA ALA A 13 -2.47 -14.27 4.85
C ALA A 13 -2.14 -14.94 6.19
N LYS A 14 -2.48 -16.24 6.35
CA LYS A 14 -2.07 -17.07 7.49
C LYS A 14 -0.55 -17.14 7.61
N ALA A 15 0.14 -17.47 6.52
CA ALA A 15 1.60 -17.55 6.52
C ALA A 15 2.24 -16.19 6.85
N ALA A 16 1.69 -15.09 6.34
CA ALA A 16 2.14 -13.74 6.68
C ALA A 16 1.98 -13.42 8.17
N TRP A 17 0.83 -13.75 8.76
CA TRP A 17 0.58 -13.52 10.18
C TRP A 17 1.45 -14.43 11.06
N GLU A 18 1.56 -15.71 10.74
CA GLU A 18 2.42 -16.66 11.45
C GLU A 18 3.89 -16.22 11.46
N GLY A 19 4.35 -15.58 10.38
CA GLY A 19 5.68 -14.99 10.30
C GLY A 19 5.84 -13.64 10.99
N GLY A 20 4.79 -13.07 11.58
CA GLY A 20 4.86 -11.84 12.36
C GLY A 20 4.71 -10.54 11.56
N ALA A 21 4.01 -10.56 10.43
CA ALA A 21 3.56 -9.32 9.80
C ALA A 21 2.69 -8.49 10.76
N ASP A 22 2.81 -7.16 10.72
CA ASP A 22 1.96 -6.25 11.52
C ASP A 22 0.68 -5.87 10.77
N ILE A 23 0.72 -5.91 9.43
CA ILE A 23 -0.41 -5.57 8.56
C ILE A 23 -0.54 -6.63 7.46
N LEU A 24 -1.74 -7.21 7.34
CA LEU A 24 -2.09 -8.13 6.25
C LEU A 24 -2.70 -7.33 5.12
N ASP A 25 -2.04 -7.30 3.96
CA ASP A 25 -2.51 -6.53 2.81
C ASP A 25 -3.13 -7.42 1.73
N VAL A 26 -4.42 -7.25 1.49
CA VAL A 26 -5.17 -8.00 0.49
C VAL A 26 -5.09 -7.28 -0.86
N LYS A 27 -4.45 -7.91 -1.84
CA LYS A 27 -4.36 -7.38 -3.22
C LYS A 27 -4.47 -8.47 -4.27
N ASN A 28 -4.56 -8.06 -5.53
CA ASN A 28 -4.59 -8.96 -6.69
C ASN A 28 -3.58 -8.50 -7.76
N PRO A 29 -2.37 -9.09 -7.81
CA PRO A 29 -1.35 -8.76 -8.81
C PRO A 29 -1.79 -8.98 -10.27
N LYS A 30 -2.86 -9.74 -10.53
CA LYS A 30 -3.42 -9.92 -11.88
C LYS A 30 -4.13 -8.68 -12.41
N GLU A 31 -4.54 -7.78 -11.51
CA GLU A 31 -5.20 -6.51 -11.85
C GLU A 31 -4.26 -5.31 -11.75
N GLY A 32 -2.95 -5.55 -11.60
CA GLY A 32 -1.93 -4.51 -11.59
C GLY A 32 -1.09 -4.49 -10.32
N SER A 33 -0.38 -3.39 -10.08
CA SER A 33 0.51 -3.22 -8.93
C SER A 33 -0.25 -3.22 -7.61
N LEU A 34 -1.28 -2.36 -7.54
CA LEU A 34 -2.23 -2.23 -6.43
C LEU A 34 -3.61 -2.75 -6.85
N GLY A 35 -3.66 -3.79 -7.69
CA GLY A 35 -4.92 -4.38 -8.17
C GLY A 35 -5.86 -4.83 -7.05
N ALA A 36 -7.16 -4.60 -7.20
CA ALA A 36 -8.15 -4.92 -6.19
C ALA A 36 -8.41 -6.44 -6.10
N ASN A 37 -8.60 -6.96 -4.89
CA ASN A 37 -9.12 -8.31 -4.72
C ASN A 37 -10.63 -8.29 -4.48
N PHE A 38 -11.25 -9.47 -4.52
CA PHE A 38 -12.70 -9.60 -4.43
C PHE A 38 -13.22 -9.41 -2.99
N PRO A 39 -14.46 -8.91 -2.83
CA PRO A 39 -15.09 -8.70 -1.52
C PRO A 39 -15.08 -9.92 -0.59
N TRP A 40 -15.23 -11.14 -1.13
CA TRP A 40 -15.24 -12.37 -0.32
C TRP A 40 -13.85 -12.78 0.17
N ILE A 41 -12.78 -12.47 -0.57
CA ILE A 41 -11.40 -12.74 -0.13
C ILE A 41 -11.01 -11.77 0.98
N ILE A 42 -11.36 -10.48 0.82
CA ILE A 42 -11.15 -9.47 1.86
C ILE A 42 -11.86 -9.89 3.16
N ARG A 43 -13.12 -10.32 3.04
CA ARG A 43 -13.92 -10.78 4.18
C ARG A 43 -13.35 -12.04 4.83
N GLU A 44 -12.97 -13.03 4.04
CA GLU A 44 -12.38 -14.27 4.55
C GLU A 44 -11.10 -14.00 5.37
N ILE A 45 -10.26 -13.07 4.91
CA ILE A 45 -9.04 -12.65 5.62
C ILE A 45 -9.39 -11.81 6.86
N SER A 46 -10.37 -10.90 6.76
CA SER A 46 -10.86 -10.10 7.89
C SER A 46 -11.47 -10.95 9.00
N ASP A 47 -12.31 -11.92 8.65
CA ASP A 47 -12.94 -12.84 9.60
C ASP A 47 -11.88 -13.69 10.32
N TYR A 48 -10.82 -14.10 9.59
CA TYR A 48 -9.68 -14.79 10.19
C TYR A 48 -8.87 -13.88 11.12
N ALA A 49 -8.62 -12.64 10.71
CA ALA A 49 -7.90 -11.64 11.49
C ALA A 49 -8.62 -11.33 12.83
N ASP A 50 -9.95 -11.34 12.84
CA ASP A 50 -10.78 -11.19 14.05
C ASP A 50 -10.37 -9.98 14.89
N ASN A 51 -10.08 -8.85 14.23
CA ASN A 51 -9.60 -7.59 14.82
C ASN A 51 -8.29 -7.70 15.64
N LYS A 52 -7.52 -8.79 15.52
CA LYS A 52 -6.22 -8.97 16.20
C LYS A 52 -5.05 -8.39 15.42
N ILE A 53 -5.26 -8.09 14.13
CA ILE A 53 -4.28 -7.53 13.21
C ILE A 53 -4.98 -6.64 12.19
N ILE A 54 -4.28 -5.63 11.69
CA ILE A 54 -4.81 -4.71 10.67
C ILE A 54 -4.91 -5.43 9.33
N VAL A 55 -6.09 -5.33 8.70
CA VAL A 55 -6.31 -5.76 7.32
C VAL A 55 -6.31 -4.54 6.39
N SER A 56 -5.28 -4.45 5.57
CA SER A 56 -5.15 -3.49 4.47
C SER A 56 -5.74 -4.08 3.18
N THR A 57 -6.27 -3.22 2.31
CA THR A 57 -6.80 -3.66 1.02
C THR A 57 -6.56 -2.59 -0.04
N THR A 58 -6.06 -3.01 -1.19
CA THR A 58 -5.99 -2.15 -2.37
C THR A 58 -7.31 -2.16 -3.13
N ILE A 59 -7.73 -0.99 -3.62
CA ILE A 59 -8.95 -0.86 -4.44
C ILE A 59 -8.65 -0.68 -5.95
N GLY A 60 -7.39 -0.84 -6.34
CA GLY A 60 -6.94 -0.82 -7.73
C GLY A 60 -5.83 0.18 -8.00
N ASP A 61 -5.22 0.00 -9.17
CA ASP A 61 -4.55 1.07 -9.91
C ASP A 61 -5.66 1.88 -10.59
N VAL A 62 -6.18 2.90 -9.90
CA VAL A 62 -7.50 3.47 -10.22
C VAL A 62 -7.43 4.47 -11.38
N PRO A 63 -8.46 4.52 -12.25
CA PRO A 63 -8.60 5.60 -13.22
C PRO A 63 -9.03 6.90 -12.53
N TYR A 64 -8.99 8.03 -13.25
CA TYR A 64 -9.68 9.26 -12.81
C TYR A 64 -11.21 9.10 -12.95
N LYS A 65 -11.82 8.41 -11.97
CA LYS A 65 -13.27 8.19 -11.84
C LYS A 65 -13.70 8.28 -10.37
N PRO A 66 -13.69 9.47 -9.74
CA PRO A 66 -13.87 9.63 -8.29
C PRO A 66 -15.06 8.86 -7.70
N ALA A 67 -16.22 8.92 -8.35
CA ALA A 67 -17.42 8.21 -7.90
C ALA A 67 -17.27 6.67 -7.96
N THR A 68 -16.68 6.12 -9.03
CA THR A 68 -16.42 4.68 -9.13
C THR A 68 -15.43 4.23 -8.07
N VAL A 69 -14.37 5.01 -7.85
CA VAL A 69 -13.35 4.72 -6.82
C VAL A 69 -13.96 4.77 -5.42
N SER A 70 -14.84 5.74 -5.16
CA SER A 70 -15.56 5.85 -3.88
C SER A 70 -16.46 4.64 -3.61
N LEU A 71 -17.18 4.15 -4.62
CA LEU A 71 -17.97 2.91 -4.49
C LEU A 71 -17.08 1.69 -4.22
N ALA A 72 -15.91 1.59 -4.86
CA ALA A 72 -14.96 0.52 -4.60
C ALA A 72 -14.39 0.59 -3.18
N ALA A 73 -14.07 1.80 -2.70
CA ALA A 73 -13.63 2.04 -1.33
C ALA A 73 -14.67 1.58 -0.31
N LEU A 74 -15.93 1.98 -0.48
CA LEU A 74 -17.02 1.52 0.39
C LEU A 74 -17.20 0.00 0.34
N GLY A 75 -17.02 -0.61 -0.83
CA GLY A 75 -17.03 -2.07 -0.99
C GLY A 75 -15.93 -2.77 -0.19
N ALA A 76 -14.71 -2.22 -0.18
CA ALA A 76 -13.60 -2.74 0.62
C ALA A 76 -13.86 -2.57 2.13
N ALA A 77 -14.32 -1.38 2.56
CA ALA A 77 -14.70 -1.11 3.95
C ALA A 77 -15.77 -2.09 4.45
N TYR A 78 -16.85 -2.26 3.68
CA TYR A 78 -17.93 -3.19 3.99
C TYR A 78 -17.48 -4.65 4.04
N SER A 79 -16.38 -4.98 3.37
CA SER A 79 -15.77 -6.30 3.40
C SER A 79 -14.82 -6.53 4.59
N GLY A 80 -14.57 -5.52 5.43
CA GLY A 80 -13.77 -5.65 6.65
C GLY A 80 -12.36 -5.03 6.58
N SER A 81 -12.06 -4.21 5.57
CA SER A 81 -10.76 -3.53 5.51
C SER A 81 -10.63 -2.45 6.59
N ASN A 82 -9.53 -2.45 7.35
CA ASN A 82 -9.15 -1.37 8.25
C ASN A 82 -8.36 -0.27 7.52
N TYR A 83 -7.56 -0.64 6.53
CA TYR A 83 -6.78 0.29 5.70
C TYR A 83 -7.24 0.15 4.24
N ILE A 84 -7.55 1.28 3.59
CA ILE A 84 -7.99 1.32 2.19
C ILE A 84 -6.96 2.09 1.38
N LYS A 85 -6.33 1.39 0.44
CA LYS A 85 -5.24 1.91 -0.38
C LYS A 85 -5.69 2.21 -1.79
N VAL A 86 -5.48 3.45 -2.22
CA VAL A 86 -5.86 3.95 -3.55
C VAL A 86 -4.61 4.16 -4.38
N GLY A 87 -4.39 3.33 -5.41
CA GLY A 87 -3.31 3.52 -6.36
C GLY A 87 -3.64 4.62 -7.36
N LEU A 88 -3.03 5.80 -7.23
CA LEU A 88 -3.29 6.98 -8.06
C LEU A 88 -2.65 6.84 -9.44
N TYR A 89 -3.17 5.90 -10.25
CA TYR A 89 -2.65 5.55 -11.56
C TYR A 89 -3.17 6.49 -12.65
N GLY A 90 -4.48 6.65 -12.74
CA GLY A 90 -5.14 7.46 -13.76
C GLY A 90 -5.06 8.98 -13.53
N PRO A 91 -5.11 9.50 -12.30
CA PRO A 91 -4.90 10.93 -12.06
C PRO A 91 -3.49 11.37 -12.50
N GLU A 92 -3.42 12.40 -13.35
CA GLU A 92 -2.15 12.86 -13.94
C GLU A 92 -1.55 14.06 -13.18
N ASN A 93 -2.34 14.73 -12.34
CA ASN A 93 -1.94 15.95 -11.65
C ASN A 93 -2.59 16.07 -10.27
N TYR A 94 -2.15 17.09 -9.53
CA TYR A 94 -2.61 17.39 -8.17
C TYR A 94 -4.13 17.49 -8.04
N ASP A 95 -4.79 18.26 -8.92
CA ASP A 95 -6.22 18.53 -8.82
C ASP A 95 -7.06 17.27 -9.04
N GLU A 96 -6.66 16.42 -10.00
CA GLU A 96 -7.34 15.14 -10.25
C GLU A 96 -7.15 14.15 -9.11
N ALA A 97 -5.95 14.06 -8.55
CA ALA A 97 -5.67 13.19 -7.41
C ALA A 97 -6.42 13.67 -6.16
N MET A 98 -6.48 14.99 -5.96
CA MET A 98 -7.28 15.61 -4.91
C MET A 98 -8.77 15.32 -5.04
N ASP A 99 -9.34 15.39 -6.24
CA ASP A 99 -10.75 15.08 -6.47
C ASP A 99 -11.05 13.59 -6.17
N VAL A 100 -10.19 12.67 -6.61
CA VAL A 100 -10.33 11.24 -6.27
C VAL A 100 -10.24 11.03 -4.75
N MET A 101 -9.18 11.50 -4.12
CA MET A 101 -8.92 11.19 -2.71
C MET A 101 -9.92 11.87 -1.77
N SER A 102 -10.33 13.12 -2.04
CA SER A 102 -11.30 13.82 -1.18
C SER A 102 -12.66 13.11 -1.16
N ASN A 103 -13.11 12.57 -2.30
CA ASN A 103 -14.36 11.80 -2.38
C ASN A 103 -14.24 10.42 -1.72
N VAL A 104 -13.09 9.76 -1.84
CA VAL A 104 -12.82 8.50 -1.12
C VAL A 104 -12.81 8.74 0.39
N VAL A 105 -12.05 9.72 0.87
CA VAL A 105 -11.96 10.06 2.29
C VAL A 105 -13.35 10.37 2.84
N LYS A 106 -14.12 11.23 2.18
CA LYS A 106 -15.49 11.54 2.60
C LYS A 106 -16.34 10.26 2.71
N THR A 107 -16.29 9.40 1.70
CA THR A 107 -17.09 8.16 1.66
C THR A 107 -16.72 7.23 2.81
N ILE A 108 -15.43 7.07 3.09
CA ILE A 108 -14.94 6.19 4.14
C ILE A 108 -15.23 6.76 5.53
N LYS A 109 -14.93 8.04 5.77
CA LYS A 109 -15.15 8.65 7.08
C LYS A 109 -16.64 8.82 7.44
N GLU A 110 -17.53 8.94 6.45
CA GLU A 110 -18.99 8.87 6.69
C GLU A 110 -19.47 7.44 7.02
N TYR A 111 -18.77 6.41 6.54
CA TYR A 111 -19.09 5.01 6.82
C TYR A 111 -18.54 4.55 8.18
N ASP A 112 -17.25 4.78 8.41
CA ASP A 112 -16.51 4.45 9.63
C ASP A 112 -15.25 5.34 9.71
N ASP A 113 -15.20 6.25 10.68
CA ASP A 113 -14.13 7.22 10.84
C ASP A 113 -12.81 6.61 11.37
N THR A 114 -12.87 5.36 11.85
CA THR A 114 -11.70 4.61 12.32
C THR A 114 -10.90 3.98 11.19
N ILE A 115 -11.48 3.84 9.99
CA ILE A 115 -10.80 3.29 8.81
C ILE A 115 -9.76 4.27 8.29
N THR A 116 -8.57 3.76 8.05
CA THR A 116 -7.42 4.50 7.52
C THR A 116 -7.48 4.55 6.00
N VAL A 117 -7.34 5.75 5.41
CA VAL A 117 -7.26 5.96 3.96
C VAL A 117 -5.83 6.29 3.56
N VAL A 118 -5.31 5.59 2.55
CA VAL A 118 -3.93 5.70 2.08
C VAL A 118 -3.92 6.18 0.64
N ALA A 119 -3.26 7.31 0.39
CA ALA A 119 -2.96 7.80 -0.95
C ALA A 119 -1.65 7.15 -1.44
N CYS A 120 -1.71 6.32 -2.49
CA CYS A 120 -0.54 5.62 -3.02
C CYS A 120 -0.14 6.19 -4.37
N GLY A 121 1.07 6.74 -4.46
CA GLY A 121 1.73 7.06 -5.73
C GLY A 121 2.68 5.96 -6.19
N TYR A 122 3.26 6.17 -7.37
CA TYR A 122 4.24 5.26 -7.95
C TYR A 122 5.60 5.95 -8.11
N ALA A 123 6.66 5.32 -7.65
CA ALA A 123 8.03 5.82 -7.80
C ALA A 123 8.46 5.92 -9.28
N ASP A 124 7.85 5.12 -10.15
CA ASP A 124 8.01 5.11 -11.60
C ASP A 124 6.87 5.81 -12.35
N ALA A 125 6.16 6.76 -11.71
CA ALA A 125 5.08 7.54 -12.30
C ALA A 125 5.45 8.16 -13.67
N TYR A 126 6.68 8.65 -13.80
CA TYR A 126 7.23 9.21 -15.05
C TYR A 126 7.18 8.25 -16.26
N LYS A 127 7.09 6.94 -16.03
CA LYS A 127 6.99 5.93 -17.11
C LYS A 127 5.54 5.69 -17.57
N ILE A 128 4.57 6.05 -16.74
CA ILE A 128 3.16 5.69 -16.92
C ILE A 128 2.23 6.90 -17.06
N GLY A 129 2.75 8.12 -16.84
CA GLY A 129 1.98 9.36 -16.96
C GLY A 129 1.04 9.64 -15.79
N SER A 130 1.27 9.02 -14.63
CA SER A 130 0.54 9.29 -13.40
C SER A 130 1.08 10.53 -12.69
N ILE A 131 0.33 11.02 -11.70
CA ILE A 131 0.77 12.08 -10.79
C ILE A 131 2.18 11.81 -10.22
N GLU A 132 2.99 12.87 -10.15
CA GLU A 132 4.35 12.84 -9.62
C GLU A 132 4.37 12.42 -8.14
N TYR A 133 5.37 11.59 -7.79
CA TYR A 133 5.48 10.98 -6.46
C TYR A 133 5.61 12.01 -5.33
N ASP A 134 6.26 13.15 -5.59
CA ASP A 134 6.50 14.19 -4.59
C ASP A 134 5.25 15.01 -4.25
N MET A 135 4.18 14.91 -5.04
CA MET A 135 2.89 15.54 -4.75
C MET A 135 2.02 14.72 -3.78
N ILE A 136 2.28 13.41 -3.64
CA ILE A 136 1.44 12.50 -2.85
C ILE A 136 1.29 12.93 -1.38
N PRO A 137 2.34 13.37 -0.65
CA PRO A 137 2.19 13.84 0.72
C PRO A 137 1.21 15.00 0.84
N LYS A 138 1.26 15.95 -0.11
CA LYS A 138 0.36 17.10 -0.12
C LYS A 138 -1.08 16.69 -0.48
N VAL A 139 -1.24 15.81 -1.47
CA VAL A 139 -2.56 15.25 -1.82
C VAL A 139 -3.17 14.53 -0.63
N ALA A 140 -2.40 13.68 0.05
CA ALA A 140 -2.84 12.96 1.24
C ALA A 140 -3.30 13.93 2.34
N TYR A 141 -2.49 14.95 2.64
CA TYR A 141 -2.80 15.94 3.66
C TYR A 141 -4.06 16.76 3.34
N ASP A 142 -4.11 17.41 2.17
CA ASP A 142 -5.21 18.31 1.80
C ASP A 142 -6.54 17.55 1.62
N SER A 143 -6.50 16.26 1.24
CA SER A 143 -7.71 15.42 1.10
C SER A 143 -8.19 14.79 2.41
N GLY A 144 -7.39 14.87 3.47
CA GLY A 144 -7.69 14.25 4.77
C GLY A 144 -7.42 12.74 4.83
N CYS A 145 -6.49 12.24 3.99
CA CYS A 145 -5.96 10.89 4.14
C CYS A 145 -5.11 10.78 5.41
N ASP A 146 -4.89 9.54 5.84
CA ASP A 146 -4.13 9.24 7.06
C ASP A 146 -2.67 8.84 6.74
N LEU A 147 -2.41 8.35 5.52
CA LEU A 147 -1.10 7.93 5.05
C LEU A 147 -0.78 8.37 3.62
N ALA A 148 0.50 8.66 3.39
CA ALA A 148 1.12 8.77 2.08
C ALA A 148 1.96 7.51 1.81
N MET A 149 1.84 6.96 0.60
CA MET A 149 2.53 5.72 0.23
C MET A 149 3.16 5.80 -1.16
N LEU A 150 4.29 5.11 -1.34
CA LEU A 150 4.87 4.82 -2.66
C LEU A 150 4.99 3.31 -2.90
N ASP A 151 4.71 2.87 -4.12
CA ASP A 151 5.06 1.54 -4.67
C ASP A 151 5.70 1.74 -6.07
N THR A 152 6.01 0.66 -6.78
CA THR A 152 6.32 0.71 -8.23
C THR A 152 5.13 0.20 -9.02
N TYR A 153 4.82 0.75 -10.18
CA TYR A 153 3.77 0.23 -11.05
C TYR A 153 4.30 -0.92 -11.91
N ILE A 154 5.39 -0.69 -12.64
CA ILE A 154 5.99 -1.67 -13.54
C ILE A 154 6.75 -2.71 -12.71
N LYS A 155 6.40 -3.98 -12.89
CA LYS A 155 6.97 -5.10 -12.11
C LYS A 155 8.00 -5.87 -12.96
N ASP A 156 9.01 -5.14 -13.43
CA ASP A 156 10.09 -5.62 -14.31
C ASP A 156 11.39 -5.99 -13.57
N GLY A 157 11.37 -5.94 -12.24
CA GLY A 157 12.52 -6.24 -11.37
C GLY A 157 13.21 -5.00 -10.80
N HIS A 158 12.92 -3.81 -11.31
CA HIS A 158 13.37 -2.57 -10.68
C HIS A 158 12.64 -2.35 -9.35
N ARG A 159 13.39 -1.77 -8.41
CA ARG A 159 12.98 -1.50 -7.03
C ARG A 159 12.74 -0.01 -6.85
N LEU A 160 12.09 0.35 -5.74
CA LEU A 160 11.92 1.73 -5.29
C LEU A 160 13.22 2.55 -5.42
N THR A 161 14.33 1.98 -4.94
CA THR A 161 15.66 2.60 -4.91
C THR A 161 16.30 2.77 -6.28
N ASP A 162 15.78 2.10 -7.31
CA ASP A 162 16.27 2.23 -8.69
C ASP A 162 15.58 3.42 -9.39
N HIS A 163 14.47 3.90 -8.82
CA HIS A 163 13.73 5.08 -9.30
C HIS A 163 14.00 6.33 -8.46
N LEU A 164 14.12 6.17 -7.14
CA LEU A 164 14.30 7.27 -6.19
C LEU A 164 15.53 7.00 -5.33
N ASN A 165 16.42 7.98 -5.23
CA ASN A 165 17.55 7.90 -4.34
C ASN A 165 17.16 8.21 -2.88
N LYS A 166 18.08 7.98 -1.94
CA LYS A 166 17.87 8.20 -0.51
C LYS A 166 17.42 9.63 -0.17
N ASP A 167 17.98 10.65 -0.82
CA ASP A 167 17.63 12.06 -0.54
C ASP A 167 16.19 12.36 -0.99
N GLN A 168 15.76 11.81 -2.13
CA GLN A 168 14.38 11.96 -2.61
C GLN A 168 13.39 11.25 -1.69
N LEU A 169 13.72 10.04 -1.21
CA LEU A 169 12.89 9.32 -0.25
C LEU A 169 12.81 10.04 1.10
N ALA A 170 13.93 10.60 1.58
CA ALA A 170 13.98 11.40 2.80
C ALA A 170 13.16 12.69 2.68
N GLN A 171 13.14 13.33 1.51
CA GLN A 171 12.28 14.49 1.26
C GLN A 171 10.80 14.10 1.26
N PHE A 172 10.45 12.98 0.63
CA PHE A 172 9.09 12.45 0.62
C PHE A 172 8.59 12.16 2.04
N THR A 173 9.37 11.42 2.83
CA THR A 173 8.99 11.04 4.19
C THR A 173 8.89 12.27 5.09
N LYS A 174 9.87 13.17 5.03
CA LYS A 174 9.84 14.43 5.76
C LYS A 174 8.60 15.27 5.41
N ALA A 175 8.26 15.39 4.12
CA ALA A 175 7.10 16.17 3.70
C ALA A 175 5.79 15.60 4.26
N ALA A 176 5.64 14.27 4.29
CA ALA A 176 4.47 13.61 4.88
C ALA A 176 4.42 13.78 6.41
N HIS A 177 5.55 13.63 7.10
CA HIS A 177 5.64 13.82 8.55
C HIS A 177 5.40 15.27 8.98
N ASP A 178 5.84 16.26 8.19
CA ASP A 178 5.53 17.68 8.42
C ASP A 178 4.00 17.94 8.39
N TYR A 179 3.24 17.08 7.70
CA TYR A 179 1.78 17.07 7.69
C TYR A 179 1.14 16.13 8.73
N ASN A 180 1.93 15.51 9.61
CA ASN A 180 1.52 14.48 10.58
C ASN A 180 0.90 13.23 9.94
N LEU A 181 1.27 12.90 8.71
CA LEU A 181 0.89 11.64 8.06
C LEU A 181 1.92 10.56 8.37
N LYS A 182 1.50 9.29 8.47
CA LYS A 182 2.44 8.17 8.41
C LYS A 182 2.85 7.89 6.95
N VAL A 183 3.99 7.24 6.77
CA VAL A 183 4.58 6.92 5.46
C VAL A 183 4.75 5.42 5.25
N ALA A 184 4.25 4.91 4.14
CA ALA A 184 4.51 3.56 3.69
C ALA A 184 5.38 3.54 2.42
N LEU A 185 6.46 2.75 2.41
CA LEU A 185 7.33 2.56 1.24
C LEU A 185 7.34 1.09 0.83
N ALA A 186 7.01 0.85 -0.44
CA ALA A 186 7.00 -0.46 -1.10
C ALA A 186 7.70 -0.37 -2.47
N GLY A 187 7.53 -1.37 -3.33
CA GLY A 187 8.17 -1.41 -4.65
C GLY A 187 9.41 -2.30 -4.67
N SER A 188 9.20 -3.62 -4.61
CA SER A 188 10.26 -4.64 -4.65
C SER A 188 11.36 -4.47 -3.58
N VAL A 189 11.06 -3.77 -2.48
CA VAL A 189 11.96 -3.62 -1.34
C VAL A 189 12.18 -4.97 -0.64
N ASN A 190 13.38 -5.15 -0.08
CA ASN A 190 13.81 -6.39 0.55
C ASN A 190 14.72 -6.13 1.77
N ALA A 191 15.29 -7.19 2.35
CA ALA A 191 16.12 -7.10 3.55
C ALA A 191 17.29 -6.10 3.42
N ASN A 192 17.87 -5.94 2.23
CA ASN A 192 18.98 -5.02 1.99
C ASN A 192 18.55 -3.55 2.02
N ASP A 193 17.24 -3.26 1.94
CA ASP A 193 16.71 -1.89 1.93
C ASP A 193 16.31 -1.43 3.35
N ILE A 194 16.29 -2.32 4.34
CA ILE A 194 15.78 -2.02 5.70
C ILE A 194 16.55 -0.86 6.35
N GLU A 195 17.88 -0.88 6.33
CA GLU A 195 18.69 0.17 6.96
C GLU A 195 18.40 1.53 6.32
N MET A 196 18.38 1.58 4.98
CA MET A 196 18.04 2.80 4.25
C MET A 196 16.61 3.27 4.57
N LEU A 197 15.63 2.37 4.63
CA LEU A 197 14.25 2.70 4.99
C LEU A 197 14.13 3.26 6.42
N LYS A 198 14.93 2.75 7.37
CA LYS A 198 15.03 3.30 8.72
C LYS A 198 15.66 4.70 8.72
N GLU A 199 16.72 4.90 7.94
CA GLU A 199 17.41 6.19 7.84
C GLU A 199 16.55 7.31 7.23
N VAL A 200 15.61 6.97 6.34
CA VAL A 200 14.64 7.93 5.79
C VAL A 200 13.36 8.03 6.62
N ASP A 201 13.31 7.42 7.81
CA ASP A 201 12.16 7.46 8.72
C ASP A 201 10.88 6.87 8.11
N CYS A 202 10.99 5.72 7.44
CA CYS A 202 9.83 4.98 6.95
C CYS A 202 9.03 4.37 8.10
N ASP A 203 7.72 4.65 8.16
CA ASP A 203 6.84 4.06 9.17
C ASP A 203 6.46 2.63 8.83
N ILE A 204 6.18 2.32 7.56
CA ILE A 204 5.67 1.01 7.11
C ILE A 204 6.43 0.51 5.87
N MET A 205 7.06 -0.66 5.98
CA MET A 205 7.69 -1.35 4.86
C MET A 205 6.71 -2.34 4.22
N GLY A 206 6.37 -2.14 2.94
CA GLY A 206 5.46 -3.01 2.19
C GLY A 206 6.18 -4.04 1.30
N VAL A 207 5.90 -5.32 1.51
CA VAL A 207 6.57 -6.42 0.77
C VAL A 207 5.61 -7.45 0.17
N ARG A 208 6.11 -8.17 -0.83
CA ARG A 208 5.53 -9.43 -1.33
C ARG A 208 6.62 -10.38 -1.82
N GLY A 209 7.34 -9.97 -2.88
CA GLY A 209 8.24 -10.87 -3.61
C GLY A 209 9.34 -11.49 -2.73
N CYS A 210 9.98 -10.69 -1.88
CA CYS A 210 11.07 -11.15 -1.02
C CYS A 210 10.64 -12.12 0.08
N VAL A 211 9.33 -12.21 0.38
CA VAL A 211 8.76 -13.18 1.33
C VAL A 211 8.00 -14.31 0.63
N CYS A 212 7.99 -14.33 -0.71
CA CYS A 212 7.47 -15.45 -1.49
C CYS A 212 8.56 -16.49 -1.76
N THR A 213 8.19 -17.76 -1.85
CA THR A 213 9.10 -18.85 -2.23
C THR A 213 9.81 -18.55 -3.55
N GLY A 214 11.13 -18.72 -3.57
CA GLY A 214 11.98 -18.41 -4.72
C GLY A 214 12.10 -16.92 -5.07
N GLY A 215 11.61 -16.01 -4.22
CA GLY A 215 11.61 -14.57 -4.49
C GLY A 215 10.61 -14.15 -5.57
N ASP A 216 9.73 -15.04 -6.02
CA ASP A 216 8.83 -14.83 -7.16
C ASP A 216 7.44 -14.42 -6.67
N ARG A 217 7.07 -13.15 -6.89
CA ARG A 217 5.76 -12.60 -6.48
C ARG A 217 4.56 -13.20 -7.23
N ASN A 218 4.78 -13.85 -8.37
CA ASN A 218 3.75 -14.37 -9.27
C ASN A 218 3.59 -15.88 -9.14
N LYS A 219 4.69 -16.64 -9.07
CA LYS A 219 4.67 -18.11 -8.96
C LYS A 219 4.96 -18.63 -7.56
N GLY A 220 5.66 -17.84 -6.75
CA GLY A 220 5.90 -18.14 -5.35
C GLY A 220 4.68 -17.85 -4.48
N THR A 221 4.69 -18.39 -3.27
CA THR A 221 3.67 -18.12 -2.24
C THR A 221 4.37 -17.64 -0.98
N ILE A 222 3.66 -16.88 -0.15
CA ILE A 222 4.22 -16.33 1.08
C ILE A 222 4.70 -17.47 2.00
N SER A 223 5.90 -17.34 2.54
CA SER A 223 6.49 -18.25 3.52
C SER A 223 6.58 -17.57 4.88
N ALA A 224 6.00 -18.19 5.91
CA ALA A 224 6.08 -17.69 7.29
C ALA A 224 7.53 -17.50 7.76
N ASP A 225 8.44 -18.43 7.40
CA ASP A 225 9.86 -18.33 7.75
C ASP A 225 10.54 -17.12 7.11
N LEU A 226 10.22 -16.80 5.85
CA LEU A 226 10.79 -15.63 5.17
C LEU A 226 10.25 -14.32 5.76
N VAL A 227 8.97 -14.30 6.14
CA VAL A 227 8.38 -13.16 6.84
C VAL A 227 9.02 -12.97 8.21
N ALA A 228 9.22 -14.05 8.99
CA ALA A 228 9.87 -14.01 10.29
C ALA A 228 11.32 -13.51 10.20
N GLN A 229 12.10 -14.04 9.25
CA GLN A 229 13.46 -13.57 8.99
C GLN A 229 13.49 -12.08 8.64
N LEU A 230 12.55 -11.60 7.82
CA LEU A 230 12.49 -10.19 7.49
C LEU A 230 12.10 -9.36 8.71
N LYS A 231 11.10 -9.80 9.48
CA LYS A 231 10.58 -9.11 10.67
C LYS A 231 11.62 -8.95 11.77
N GLU A 232 12.50 -9.94 11.97
CA GLU A 232 13.60 -9.86 12.96
C GLU A 232 14.58 -8.70 12.69
N ASN A 233 14.66 -8.22 11.44
CA ASN A 233 15.59 -7.17 11.04
C ASN A 233 14.93 -5.78 10.98
N ILE A 234 13.60 -5.69 11.05
CA ILE A 234 12.80 -4.44 11.01
C ILE A 234 12.64 -3.86 12.42
#